data_AF-A0A2H3KFM1-F1
#
_entry.id   AF-A0A2H3KFM1-F1
#
_cell.length_a   1.000
_cell.length_b   1.000
_cell.length_c   1.000
_cell.angle_alpha   90.00
_cell.angle_beta   90.00
_cell.angle_gamma   90.00
#
_symmetry.space_group_name_H-M   'P 1'
#
loop_
_entity.id
_entity.type
_entity.pdbx_description
1 polymer ?
#
loop_
_entity_poly.entity_id
_entity_poly.type
_entity_poly.pdbx_seq_one_letter_code
_entity_poly.pdbx_strand_id
1 'polypeptide(L)'
;MALFWFGQVTPSQNYTDVRIGSNDQELYVYLAIFDRRLWYNPTPSAATLTDWDAATLYLDPGTGTGLSANSYRFTAQLSNGGGAAFQASARGTTGAWVAAPVAFTTLPGWRGQALNDNSDDRGWAMTFRIPFSSLGLAGPPAPGTAWRMAVEVHDRDDQAGTPIPVQVWPPAGVTTNPTTWGDLVFGAPGYTSPPTTNQTTYTLRQGPGLVVQDASVGGGTTCGDGLDFWTEWGQATDPPESSQFNVQNQSDVADWPCFAKYYAIFPLASLPPGQVVVSAQLILHQFGNSQPEDAEPSLIQAFVVGEAWQAGALTWNNAPLARENIGAGWVDPLPAFPGWPGVPRTLDVSAGVARAYAEGSPLRLALYSADSAYHSGKYFVSSKTGDWNAVARPTLIITLGTPVAP
;
A
#
# COMPACT_ATOMS: atom_id res chain seq x y z
N MET A 1 -1.50 9.25 -6.93
CA MET A 1 -1.88 8.60 -5.66
C MET A 1 -0.90 7.45 -5.42
N ALA A 2 -0.43 7.28 -4.19
CA ALA A 2 0.44 6.19 -3.76
C ALA A 2 -0.20 5.46 -2.57
N LEU A 3 0.23 4.22 -2.31
CA LEU A 3 -0.26 3.38 -1.23
C LEU A 3 0.89 2.54 -0.67
N PHE A 4 0.96 2.38 0.65
CA PHE A 4 1.81 1.39 1.31
C PHE A 4 1.10 0.88 2.57
N TRP A 5 1.68 -0.13 3.20
CA TRP A 5 1.13 -0.72 4.42
C TRP A 5 2.24 -1.21 5.36
N PHE A 6 1.89 -1.39 6.63
CA PHE A 6 2.75 -1.97 7.66
C PHE A 6 1.93 -2.42 8.87
N GLY A 7 2.56 -3.13 9.80
CA GLY A 7 1.90 -3.69 10.98
C GLY A 7 1.29 -5.07 10.74
N GLN A 8 0.49 -5.53 11.69
CA GLN A 8 -0.13 -6.86 11.71
C GLN A 8 -1.50 -6.77 12.36
N VAL A 9 -2.45 -7.58 11.90
CA VAL A 9 -3.75 -7.75 12.54
C VAL A 9 -3.59 -8.79 13.64
N THR A 10 -3.50 -8.32 14.88
CA THR A 10 -3.45 -9.16 16.08
C THR A 10 -4.31 -8.51 17.17
N PRO A 11 -4.55 -9.17 18.32
CA PRO A 11 -5.30 -8.55 19.40
C PRO A 11 -4.63 -7.31 20.02
N SER A 12 -3.32 -7.09 19.83
CA SER A 12 -2.57 -6.03 20.51
C SER A 12 -1.60 -5.30 19.58
N GLN A 13 -1.84 -5.37 18.27
CA GLN A 13 -1.05 -4.65 17.28
C GLN A 13 -1.99 -4.15 16.20
N ASN A 14 -1.63 -2.98 15.67
CA ASN A 14 -2.38 -2.39 14.59
C ASN A 14 -1.84 -2.81 13.23
N TYR A 15 -2.73 -2.80 12.24
CA TYR A 15 -2.36 -2.85 10.84
C TYR A 15 -2.71 -1.52 10.20
N THR A 16 -1.82 -0.94 9.40
CA THR A 16 -2.06 0.37 8.80
C THR A 16 -1.88 0.34 7.29
N ASP A 17 -2.92 0.73 6.56
CA ASP A 17 -2.86 1.12 5.15
C ASP A 17 -2.71 2.65 5.06
N VAL A 18 -1.73 3.13 4.30
CA VAL A 18 -1.49 4.57 4.10
C VAL A 18 -1.63 4.92 2.63
N ARG A 19 -2.58 5.82 2.31
CA ARG A 19 -2.80 6.36 0.97
C ARG A 19 -2.37 7.82 0.91
N ILE A 20 -1.67 8.17 -0.16
CA ILE A 20 -1.13 9.52 -0.36
C ILE A 20 -1.60 10.05 -1.70
N GLY A 21 -2.12 11.28 -1.71
CA GLY A 21 -2.49 12.00 -2.92
C GLY A 21 -2.18 13.47 -2.78
N SER A 22 -2.18 14.20 -3.89
CA SER A 22 -2.06 15.66 -3.87
C SER A 22 -2.91 16.25 -4.99
N ASN A 23 -3.31 17.50 -4.81
CA ASN A 23 -3.81 18.35 -5.88
C ASN A 23 -2.93 19.60 -5.99
N ASP A 24 -3.43 20.67 -6.61
CA ASP A 24 -2.67 21.91 -6.78
C ASP A 24 -2.45 22.69 -5.48
N GLN A 25 -3.16 22.35 -4.40
CA GLN A 25 -3.21 23.13 -3.16
C GLN A 25 -2.58 22.41 -1.97
N GLU A 26 -2.78 21.10 -1.86
CA GLU A 26 -2.39 20.36 -0.66
C GLU A 26 -2.00 18.90 -0.91
N LEU A 27 -1.25 18.37 0.04
CA LEU A 27 -0.96 16.95 0.21
C LEU A 27 -2.04 16.33 1.12
N TYR A 28 -2.57 15.19 0.70
CA TYR A 28 -3.49 14.34 1.47
C TYR A 28 -2.77 13.07 1.87
N VAL A 29 -2.78 12.76 3.16
CA VAL A 29 -2.29 11.48 3.70
C VAL A 29 -3.41 10.85 4.52
N TYR A 30 -3.95 9.74 4.04
CA TYR A 30 -5.01 8.98 4.69
C TYR A 30 -4.42 7.70 5.28
N LEU A 31 -4.64 7.49 6.57
CA LEU A 31 -4.28 6.26 7.28
C LEU A 31 -5.59 5.54 7.62
N ALA A 32 -5.72 4.28 7.23
CA ALA A 32 -6.72 3.35 7.75
C ALA A 32 -6.00 2.36 8.68
N ILE A 33 -6.39 2.35 9.94
CA ILE A 33 -5.70 1.65 11.03
C ILE A 33 -6.68 0.62 11.59
N PHE A 34 -6.35 -0.66 11.43
CA PHE A 34 -7.14 -1.77 11.98
C PHE A 34 -6.66 -1.94 13.41
N ASP A 35 -7.58 -1.66 14.32
CA ASP A 35 -7.32 -1.51 15.73
C ASP A 35 -8.56 -2.01 16.48
N ARG A 36 -8.33 -2.87 17.47
CA ARG A 36 -9.39 -3.59 18.17
C ARG A 36 -10.02 -2.74 19.27
N ARG A 37 -9.28 -1.82 19.87
CA ARG A 37 -9.69 -1.11 21.10
C ARG A 37 -9.38 0.37 20.94
N LEU A 38 -10.42 1.18 20.82
CA LEU A 38 -10.22 2.59 20.47
C LEU A 38 -10.25 3.49 21.70
N TRP A 39 -9.09 4.05 22.08
CA TRP A 39 -8.96 4.96 23.20
C TRP A 39 -8.36 6.32 22.83
N TYR A 40 -9.02 7.37 23.33
CA TYR A 40 -8.57 8.73 23.16
C TYR A 40 -8.86 9.61 24.37
N ASN A 41 -8.04 10.63 24.59
CA ASN A 41 -8.30 11.65 25.61
C ASN A 41 -9.28 12.70 25.07
N PRO A 42 -10.46 12.93 25.68
CA PRO A 42 -11.41 13.96 25.24
C PRO A 42 -10.94 15.41 25.46
N THR A 43 -9.96 15.61 26.36
CA THR A 43 -9.38 16.92 26.68
C THR A 43 -7.85 16.83 26.61
N PRO A 44 -7.29 16.63 25.41
CA PRO A 44 -5.85 16.42 25.27
C PRO A 44 -5.09 17.73 25.43
N SER A 45 -3.79 17.58 25.72
CA SER A 45 -2.81 18.63 25.48
C SER A 45 -1.91 18.22 24.31
N ALA A 46 -1.27 19.19 23.65
CA ALA A 46 -0.32 18.91 22.57
C ALA A 46 0.83 17.97 22.99
N ALA A 47 1.19 17.93 24.28
CA ALA A 47 2.26 17.09 24.79
C ALA A 47 1.84 15.63 25.04
N THR A 48 0.54 15.36 25.12
CA THR A 48 -0.01 14.05 25.54
C THR A 48 -0.77 13.35 24.43
N LEU A 49 -0.75 13.88 23.19
CA LEU A 49 -1.50 13.30 22.06
C LEU A 49 -1.09 11.86 21.79
N THR A 50 0.20 11.55 21.90
CA THR A 50 0.78 10.24 21.60
C THR A 50 0.67 9.22 22.74
N ASP A 51 0.05 9.60 23.87
CA ASP A 51 -0.20 8.67 24.99
C ASP A 51 -1.47 7.81 24.76
N TRP A 52 -2.11 8.00 23.60
CA TRP A 52 -3.40 7.46 23.17
C TRP A 52 -3.32 7.07 21.69
N ASP A 53 -4.41 6.58 21.12
CA ASP A 53 -4.48 6.30 19.68
C ASP A 53 -4.20 7.56 18.88
N ALA A 54 -3.08 7.55 18.17
CA ALA A 54 -2.61 8.72 17.46
C ALA A 54 -1.72 8.35 16.29
N ALA A 55 -1.66 9.23 15.31
CA ALA A 55 -0.76 9.14 14.18
C ALA A 55 0.20 10.32 14.19
N THR A 56 1.48 10.05 13.92
CA THR A 56 2.46 11.10 13.66
C THR A 56 3.05 10.94 12.27
N LEU A 57 2.90 11.98 11.46
CA LEU A 57 3.42 12.09 10.10
C LEU A 57 4.67 12.96 10.10
N TYR A 58 5.73 12.45 9.50
CA TYR A 58 7.00 13.14 9.31
C TYR A 58 7.24 13.40 7.82
N LEU A 59 7.60 14.63 7.47
CA LEU A 59 7.94 15.03 6.09
C LEU A 59 9.25 15.80 6.08
N ASP A 60 10.16 15.45 5.19
CA ASP A 60 11.40 16.19 4.94
C ASP A 60 11.59 16.40 3.43
N PRO A 61 11.22 17.58 2.91
CA PRO A 61 11.54 18.00 1.54
C PRO A 61 13.04 18.25 1.32
N GLY A 62 13.86 18.23 2.37
CA GLY A 62 15.29 18.44 2.29
C GLY A 62 16.08 17.23 1.78
N THR A 63 17.30 17.48 1.32
CA THR A 63 18.25 16.43 0.90
C THR A 63 19.36 16.19 1.92
N GLY A 64 19.40 16.96 3.01
CA GLY A 64 20.39 16.84 4.08
C GLY A 64 20.34 15.49 4.81
N THR A 65 21.31 15.24 5.69
CA THR A 65 21.43 13.95 6.40
C THR A 65 20.77 13.92 7.79
N GLY A 66 20.17 15.02 8.22
CA GLY A 66 19.58 15.15 9.54
C GLY A 66 18.39 16.09 9.53
N LEU A 67 17.68 16.15 10.64
CA LEU A 67 16.59 17.10 10.82
C LEU A 67 17.06 18.54 10.57
N SER A 68 16.21 19.29 9.89
CA SER A 68 16.42 20.70 9.62
C SER A 68 15.13 21.47 9.86
N ALA A 69 15.20 22.79 9.75
CA ALA A 69 13.98 23.60 9.77
C ALA A 69 12.98 23.15 8.70
N ASN A 70 13.42 22.57 7.58
CA ASN A 70 12.52 22.07 6.54
C ASN A 70 11.93 20.68 6.84
N SER A 71 12.27 20.07 7.98
CA SER A 71 11.64 18.84 8.43
C SER A 71 10.41 19.17 9.27
N TYR A 72 9.30 18.49 9.02
CA TYR A 72 8.00 18.73 9.63
C TYR A 72 7.53 17.48 10.37
N ARG A 73 6.90 17.69 11.53
CA ARG A 73 6.20 16.67 12.30
C ARG A 73 4.77 17.14 12.55
N PHE A 74 3.81 16.32 12.14
CA PHE A 74 2.39 16.53 12.36
C PHE A 74 1.85 15.39 13.21
N THR A 75 1.33 15.67 14.39
CA THR A 75 0.76 14.68 15.30
C THR A 75 -0.74 14.91 15.41
N ALA A 76 -1.52 13.84 15.34
CA ALA A 76 -2.96 13.90 15.52
C ALA A 76 -3.46 12.69 16.30
N GLN A 77 -4.21 12.95 17.38
CA GLN A 77 -4.88 11.92 18.16
C GLN A 77 -6.23 11.59 17.54
N LEU A 78 -6.65 10.33 17.63
CA LEU A 78 -8.04 9.93 17.45
C LEU A 78 -8.95 10.85 18.28
N SER A 79 -10.13 11.16 17.74
CA SER A 79 -11.17 11.87 18.45
C SER A 79 -12.54 11.68 17.83
N ASN A 80 -13.57 11.87 18.66
CA ASN A 80 -14.96 11.82 18.21
C ASN A 80 -15.41 13.17 17.61
N GLY A 81 -14.92 13.50 16.42
CA GLY A 81 -15.32 14.69 15.67
C GLY A 81 -14.22 15.72 15.40
N GLY A 82 -12.96 15.43 15.77
CA GLY A 82 -11.82 16.28 15.47
C GLY A 82 -11.72 17.53 16.36
N GLY A 83 -10.84 18.45 15.95
CA GLY A 83 -10.66 19.75 16.61
C GLY A 83 -9.20 20.13 16.80
N ALA A 84 -8.93 21.43 16.90
CA ALA A 84 -7.57 21.96 16.97
C ALA A 84 -6.76 21.46 18.18
N ALA A 85 -7.43 21.07 19.28
CA ALA A 85 -6.78 20.50 20.46
C ALA A 85 -6.19 19.10 20.22
N PHE A 86 -6.71 18.37 19.23
CA PHE A 86 -6.31 17.00 18.90
C PHE A 86 -5.16 16.94 17.88
N GLN A 87 -4.54 18.07 17.56
CA GLN A 87 -3.47 18.15 16.59
C GLN A 87 -2.33 19.04 17.09
N ALA A 88 -1.10 18.68 16.76
CA ALA A 88 0.09 19.46 17.06
C ALA A 88 1.07 19.43 15.88
N SER A 89 1.83 20.51 15.69
CA SER A 89 2.91 20.58 14.71
C SER A 89 4.23 20.99 15.34
N ALA A 90 5.31 20.49 14.75
CA ALA A 90 6.68 20.81 15.12
C ALA A 90 7.57 20.89 13.87
N ARG A 91 8.68 21.61 13.99
CA ARG A 91 9.75 21.68 12.99
C ARG A 91 11.02 21.04 13.53
N GLY A 92 11.81 20.47 12.63
CA GLY A 92 13.11 19.93 12.95
C GLY A 92 14.12 21.02 13.29
N THR A 93 15.03 20.68 14.19
CA THR A 93 16.31 21.37 14.42
C THR A 93 17.39 20.30 14.43
N THR A 94 18.64 20.65 14.76
CA THR A 94 19.73 19.67 14.86
C THR A 94 19.42 18.57 15.88
N GLY A 95 18.90 17.43 15.40
CA GLY A 95 18.60 16.23 16.20
C GLY A 95 17.34 16.30 17.08
N ALA A 96 16.52 17.35 16.99
CA ALA A 96 15.35 17.52 17.85
C ALA A 96 14.14 18.08 17.12
N TRP A 97 12.96 17.90 17.72
CA TRP A 97 11.70 18.49 17.29
C TRP A 97 11.33 19.65 18.20
N VAL A 98 11.03 20.80 17.62
CA VAL A 98 10.59 22.00 18.36
C VAL A 98 9.18 22.35 17.93
N ALA A 99 8.28 22.50 18.90
CA ALA A 99 6.90 22.91 18.65
C ALA A 99 6.87 24.20 17.82
N ALA A 100 6.11 24.18 16.73
CA ALA A 100 6.02 25.30 15.80
C ALA A 100 4.67 25.27 15.09
N PRO A 101 3.95 26.40 14.98
CA PRO A 101 2.67 26.43 14.33
C PRO A 101 2.85 26.30 12.82
N VAL A 102 2.62 25.10 12.29
CA VAL A 102 2.49 24.84 10.85
C VAL A 102 1.02 24.54 10.58
N ALA A 103 0.42 25.22 9.61
CA ALA A 103 -0.99 25.04 9.28
C ALA A 103 -1.25 23.69 8.60
N PHE A 104 -2.17 22.92 9.16
CA PHE A 104 -2.72 21.69 8.60
C PHE A 104 -4.06 21.41 9.29
N THR A 105 -4.86 20.52 8.70
CA THR A 105 -6.09 20.02 9.33
C THR A 105 -6.09 18.51 9.34
N THR A 106 -6.71 17.94 10.36
CA THR A 106 -6.98 16.52 10.42
C THR A 106 -8.47 16.19 10.36
N LEU A 107 -8.77 15.01 9.83
CA LEU A 107 -10.12 14.43 9.86
C LEU A 107 -10.02 13.02 10.43
N PRO A 108 -10.41 12.83 11.71
CA PRO A 108 -10.52 11.50 12.29
C PRO A 108 -11.80 10.81 11.82
N GLY A 109 -11.76 9.49 11.74
CA GLY A 109 -12.92 8.62 11.58
C GLY A 109 -12.71 7.34 12.37
N TRP A 110 -13.79 6.66 12.74
CA TRP A 110 -13.70 5.37 13.42
C TRP A 110 -14.94 4.53 13.18
N ARG A 111 -14.81 3.23 13.37
CA ARG A 111 -15.91 2.27 13.30
C ARG A 111 -15.75 1.23 14.38
N GLY A 112 -16.86 0.93 15.03
CA GLY A 112 -16.87 0.00 16.14
C GLY A 112 -18.13 0.13 16.98
N GLN A 113 -18.07 -0.41 18.19
CA GLN A 113 -19.14 -0.36 19.17
C GLN A 113 -19.10 0.95 19.95
N ALA A 114 -17.93 1.33 20.49
CA ALA A 114 -17.78 2.51 21.33
C ALA A 114 -16.31 2.94 21.42
N LEU A 115 -16.08 4.21 21.77
CA LEU A 115 -14.75 4.71 22.13
C LEU A 115 -14.57 4.65 23.65
N ASN A 116 -13.32 4.49 24.11
CA ASN A 116 -12.94 4.48 25.52
C ASN A 116 -13.62 3.39 26.34
N ASP A 117 -13.71 2.19 25.78
CA ASP A 117 -14.23 1.02 26.48
C ASP A 117 -13.44 -0.26 26.14
N ASN A 118 -13.94 -1.40 26.62
CA ASN A 118 -13.31 -2.70 26.41
C ASN A 118 -14.06 -3.54 25.35
N SER A 119 -14.77 -2.91 24.41
CA SER A 119 -15.53 -3.59 23.34
C SER A 119 -14.71 -3.65 22.05
N ASP A 120 -14.80 -4.75 21.32
CA ASP A 120 -14.04 -4.92 20.07
C ASP A 120 -14.63 -4.02 18.99
N ASP A 121 -13.77 -3.17 18.43
CA ASP A 121 -14.09 -2.26 17.34
C ASP A 121 -13.58 -2.81 16.00
N ARG A 122 -13.60 -1.98 14.96
CA ARG A 122 -13.02 -2.31 13.65
C ARG A 122 -11.73 -1.55 13.39
N GLY A 123 -11.61 -0.36 13.96
CA GLY A 123 -10.45 0.47 13.78
C GLY A 123 -10.83 1.92 13.56
N TRP A 124 -9.83 2.69 13.17
CA TRP A 124 -9.95 4.12 12.98
C TRP A 124 -9.15 4.60 11.79
N ALA A 125 -9.38 5.85 11.43
CA ALA A 125 -8.75 6.49 10.31
C ALA A 125 -8.34 7.91 10.65
N MET A 126 -7.27 8.37 9.99
CA MET A 126 -6.77 9.73 10.11
C MET A 126 -6.42 10.27 8.74
N THR A 127 -7.06 11.36 8.34
CA THR A 127 -6.64 12.13 7.17
C THR A 127 -5.86 13.36 7.62
N PHE A 128 -4.63 13.52 7.14
CA PHE A 128 -3.90 14.78 7.18
C PHE A 128 -4.10 15.53 5.87
N ARG A 129 -4.48 16.81 5.96
CA ARG A 129 -4.51 17.75 4.83
C ARG A 129 -3.50 18.85 5.09
N ILE A 130 -2.46 18.91 4.26
CA ILE A 130 -1.30 19.78 4.44
C ILE A 130 -1.19 20.71 3.23
N PRO A 131 -1.60 21.98 3.37
CA PRO A 131 -1.44 22.97 2.31
C PRO A 131 0.04 23.13 1.92
N PHE A 132 0.35 23.14 0.63
CA PHE A 132 1.74 23.38 0.17
C PHE A 132 2.26 24.74 0.65
N SER A 133 1.38 25.74 0.76
CA SER A 133 1.71 27.06 1.29
C SER A 133 2.16 27.03 2.76
N SER A 134 1.70 26.07 3.58
CA SER A 134 2.17 25.93 4.96
C SER A 134 3.58 25.36 5.06
N LEU A 135 4.04 24.70 3.99
CA LEU A 135 5.40 24.21 3.81
C LEU A 135 6.31 25.22 3.09
N GLY A 136 5.79 26.41 2.76
CA GLY A 136 6.52 27.46 2.03
C GLY A 136 6.55 27.26 0.51
N LEU A 137 5.66 26.44 -0.05
CA LEU A 137 5.59 26.11 -1.47
C LEU A 137 4.37 26.77 -2.13
N ALA A 138 4.49 27.15 -3.41
CA ALA A 138 3.40 27.76 -4.16
C ALA A 138 2.38 26.74 -4.70
N GLY A 139 2.71 25.45 -4.67
CA GLY A 139 1.93 24.35 -5.22
C GLY A 139 2.68 23.02 -5.05
N PRO A 140 2.19 21.92 -5.64
CA PRO A 140 2.84 20.63 -5.56
C PRO A 140 4.24 20.67 -6.18
N PRO A 141 5.21 19.90 -5.64
CA PRO A 141 6.50 19.70 -6.29
C PRO A 141 6.37 19.17 -7.72
N ALA A 142 7.37 19.46 -8.55
CA ALA A 142 7.42 18.94 -9.92
C ALA A 142 7.49 17.39 -9.92
N PRO A 143 6.93 16.72 -10.94
CA PRO A 143 7.07 15.27 -11.08
C PRO A 143 8.55 14.83 -11.04
N GLY A 144 8.82 13.74 -10.34
CA GLY A 144 10.16 13.23 -10.05
C GLY A 144 10.83 13.82 -8.80
N THR A 145 10.25 14.85 -8.17
CA THR A 145 10.77 15.38 -6.91
C THR A 145 10.54 14.35 -5.80
N ALA A 146 11.60 14.00 -5.06
CA ALA A 146 11.53 13.10 -3.92
C ALA A 146 11.54 13.89 -2.61
N TRP A 147 10.60 13.58 -1.72
CA TRP A 147 10.63 13.93 -0.30
C TRP A 147 10.88 12.68 0.52
N ARG A 148 11.34 12.86 1.76
CA ARG A 148 11.38 11.76 2.72
C ARG A 148 10.16 11.79 3.62
N MET A 149 9.62 10.63 3.93
CA MET A 149 8.42 10.46 4.74
C MET A 149 8.56 9.29 5.71
N ALA A 150 8.08 9.50 6.94
CA ALA A 150 7.90 8.44 7.92
C ALA A 150 6.55 8.61 8.64
N VAL A 151 6.04 7.52 9.20
CA VAL A 151 4.79 7.48 9.96
C VAL A 151 5.00 6.71 11.24
N GLU A 152 4.48 7.21 12.34
CA GLU A 152 4.29 6.48 13.59
C GLU A 152 2.80 6.31 13.87
N VAL A 153 2.42 5.11 14.32
CA VAL A 153 1.10 4.81 14.87
C VAL A 153 1.28 4.46 16.35
N HIS A 154 0.60 5.23 17.18
CA HIS A 154 0.54 5.12 18.63
C HIS A 154 -0.79 4.45 18.99
N ASP A 155 -0.76 3.61 20.01
CA ASP A 155 -1.83 2.65 20.29
C ASP A 155 -2.09 2.57 21.80
N ARG A 156 -3.35 2.50 22.19
CA ARG A 156 -3.77 2.34 23.57
C ARG A 156 -5.04 1.50 23.67
N ASP A 157 -4.92 0.32 24.27
CA ASP A 157 -6.03 -0.61 24.42
C ASP A 157 -6.86 -0.46 25.71
N ASP A 158 -6.42 0.36 26.67
CA ASP A 158 -7.08 0.48 27.97
C ASP A 158 -6.87 1.82 28.70
N GLN A 159 -7.76 2.09 29.66
CA GLN A 159 -7.70 3.30 30.49
C GLN A 159 -6.40 3.42 31.30
N ALA A 160 -5.78 2.31 31.70
CA ALA A 160 -4.57 2.31 32.53
C ALA A 160 -3.31 2.65 31.72
N GLY A 161 -3.34 2.44 30.40
CA GLY A 161 -2.23 2.71 29.49
C GLY A 161 -1.21 1.60 29.53
N THR A 162 -1.66 0.35 29.42
CA THR A 162 -0.73 -0.76 29.20
C THR A 162 0.21 -0.43 28.04
N PRO A 163 1.54 -0.50 28.22
CA PRO A 163 2.46 -0.09 27.18
C PRO A 163 2.35 -0.97 25.93
N ILE A 164 2.13 -0.32 24.78
CA ILE A 164 2.17 -0.94 23.45
C ILE A 164 3.29 -0.28 22.64
N PRO A 165 4.18 -1.05 21.97
CA PRO A 165 5.21 -0.47 21.13
C PRO A 165 4.64 0.35 19.98
N VAL A 166 5.16 1.57 19.79
CA VAL A 166 4.86 2.41 18.62
C VAL A 166 5.27 1.67 17.34
N GLN A 167 4.36 1.61 16.38
CA GLN A 167 4.66 1.07 15.07
C GLN A 167 5.20 2.17 14.15
N VAL A 168 6.26 1.87 13.40
CA VAL A 168 6.96 2.84 12.57
C VAL A 168 7.04 2.35 11.12
N TRP A 169 6.74 3.26 10.18
CA TRP A 169 7.07 3.10 8.78
C TRP A 169 8.07 4.18 8.30
N PRO A 170 9.08 3.82 7.50
CA PRO A 170 9.48 2.45 7.15
C PRO A 170 9.93 1.64 8.39
N PRO A 171 9.94 0.30 8.31
CA PRO A 171 10.51 -0.52 9.38
C PRO A 171 11.92 -0.07 9.72
N ALA A 172 12.22 0.04 11.02
CA ALA A 172 13.49 0.57 11.56
C ALA A 172 13.79 2.04 11.22
N GLY A 173 12.81 2.80 10.72
CA GLY A 173 12.92 4.25 10.57
C GLY A 173 13.19 4.93 11.92
N VAL A 174 14.07 5.94 11.92
CA VAL A 174 14.43 6.74 13.09
C VAL A 174 13.91 8.16 12.86
N THR A 175 12.95 8.61 13.68
CA THR A 175 12.22 9.88 13.48
C THR A 175 13.06 11.15 13.70
N THR A 176 14.31 11.01 14.13
CA THR A 176 15.30 12.10 14.20
C THR A 176 16.38 12.00 13.11
N ASN A 177 16.30 11.00 12.24
CA ASN A 177 17.21 10.80 11.12
C ASN A 177 16.45 10.57 9.80
N PRO A 178 16.18 11.63 9.03
CA PRO A 178 15.48 11.53 7.76
C PRO A 178 16.11 10.57 6.74
N THR A 179 17.40 10.24 6.81
CA THR A 179 18.00 9.29 5.85
C THR A 179 17.54 7.85 6.03
N THR A 180 16.79 7.57 7.10
CA THR A 180 16.19 6.25 7.37
C THR A 180 14.73 6.16 6.95
N TRP A 181 14.16 7.27 6.47
CA TRP A 181 12.76 7.36 6.07
C TRP A 181 12.57 6.86 4.63
N GLY A 182 11.31 6.66 4.23
CA GLY A 182 10.96 6.23 2.89
C GLY A 182 10.87 7.41 1.93
N ASP A 183 10.97 7.16 0.63
CA ASP A 183 10.83 8.19 -0.39
C ASP A 183 9.36 8.36 -0.82
N LEU A 184 8.87 9.59 -0.78
CA LEU A 184 7.65 10.06 -1.42
C LEU A 184 8.04 10.80 -2.70
N VAL A 185 7.89 10.14 -3.85
CA VAL A 185 8.18 10.74 -5.16
C VAL A 185 6.90 11.27 -5.79
N PHE A 186 6.90 12.54 -6.17
CA PHE A 186 5.75 13.18 -6.82
C PHE A 186 5.64 12.77 -8.28
N GLY A 187 4.42 12.50 -8.76
CA GLY A 187 4.16 12.02 -10.12
C GLY A 187 3.94 10.52 -10.21
N ALA A 188 3.65 10.03 -11.42
CA ALA A 188 3.51 8.59 -11.67
C ALA A 188 4.90 7.94 -11.78
N PRO A 189 5.08 6.69 -11.31
CA PRO A 189 6.28 5.91 -11.61
C PRO A 189 6.51 5.85 -13.12
N GLY A 190 7.71 6.19 -13.57
CA GLY A 190 8.08 6.19 -14.99
C GLY A 190 9.26 5.27 -15.25
N TYR A 191 9.27 4.65 -16.43
CA TYR A 191 10.40 3.89 -16.93
C TYR A 191 10.84 4.43 -18.28
N THR A 192 12.11 4.76 -18.40
CA THR A 192 12.73 5.12 -19.68
C THR A 192 13.72 4.03 -20.06
N SER A 193 13.40 3.28 -21.12
CA SER A 193 14.31 2.29 -21.68
C SER A 193 15.62 2.95 -22.12
N PRO A 194 16.78 2.32 -21.90
CA PRO A 194 18.01 2.67 -22.61
C PRO A 194 17.82 2.51 -24.14
N PRO A 195 18.64 3.17 -24.97
CA PRO A 195 18.66 2.93 -26.41
C PRO A 195 19.01 1.46 -26.73
N THR A 196 18.23 0.84 -27.61
CA THR A 196 18.37 -0.58 -27.95
C THR A 196 18.27 -0.87 -29.45
N THR A 197 18.81 -2.01 -29.85
CA THR A 197 18.61 -2.65 -31.16
C THR A 197 18.15 -4.10 -30.98
N ASN A 198 17.77 -4.78 -32.07
CA ASN A 198 17.43 -6.21 -32.07
C ASN A 198 16.39 -6.61 -31.01
N GLN A 199 15.27 -5.90 -30.97
CA GLN A 199 14.24 -6.13 -29.95
C GLN A 199 13.52 -7.46 -30.16
N THR A 200 13.33 -8.21 -29.07
CA THR A 200 12.61 -9.49 -29.05
C THR A 200 11.63 -9.51 -27.89
N THR A 201 10.42 -10.05 -28.12
CA THR A 201 9.38 -10.15 -27.09
C THR A 201 9.27 -11.57 -26.56
N TYR A 202 9.20 -11.69 -25.24
CA TYR A 202 9.10 -12.92 -24.45
C TYR A 202 7.79 -12.93 -23.68
N THR A 203 7.18 -14.10 -23.53
CA THR A 203 5.96 -14.29 -22.72
C THR A 203 6.26 -15.26 -21.61
N LEU A 204 6.07 -14.83 -20.36
CA LEU A 204 6.21 -15.66 -19.17
C LEU A 204 4.82 -15.87 -18.55
N ARG A 205 4.38 -17.13 -18.53
CA ARG A 205 3.09 -17.57 -18.00
C ARG A 205 3.23 -18.97 -17.43
N GLN A 206 2.52 -19.25 -16.34
CA GLN A 206 2.43 -20.59 -15.76
C GLN A 206 2.11 -21.66 -16.82
N GLY A 207 2.96 -22.68 -16.93
CA GLY A 207 2.82 -23.76 -17.89
C GLY A 207 3.98 -24.76 -17.86
N PRO A 208 4.05 -25.70 -18.82
CA PRO A 208 5.16 -26.64 -18.89
C PRO A 208 6.50 -25.91 -19.00
N GLY A 209 7.37 -26.07 -17.99
CA GLY A 209 8.71 -25.47 -17.95
C GLY A 209 8.81 -24.08 -17.32
N LEU A 210 7.71 -23.49 -16.85
CA LEU A 210 7.72 -22.22 -16.12
C LEU A 210 6.71 -22.24 -14.97
N VAL A 211 7.18 -21.97 -13.76
CA VAL A 211 6.34 -21.89 -12.55
C VAL A 211 6.18 -20.44 -12.12
N VAL A 212 4.96 -19.92 -12.21
CA VAL A 212 4.54 -18.64 -11.61
C VAL A 212 3.85 -18.95 -10.29
N GLN A 213 4.44 -18.50 -9.19
CA GLN A 213 3.82 -18.64 -7.87
C GLN A 213 2.93 -17.44 -7.61
N ASP A 214 1.71 -17.67 -7.11
CA ASP A 214 0.82 -16.60 -6.68
C ASP A 214 0.02 -16.97 -5.42
N ALA A 215 -0.45 -15.94 -4.72
CA ALA A 215 -1.32 -16.09 -3.57
C ALA A 215 -2.15 -14.82 -3.36
N SER A 216 -3.39 -15.01 -2.94
CA SER A 216 -4.24 -13.94 -2.39
C SER A 216 -4.10 -13.90 -0.87
N VAL A 217 -4.07 -12.72 -0.26
CA VAL A 217 -4.15 -12.57 1.20
C VAL A 217 -5.24 -11.58 1.59
N GLY A 218 -5.83 -11.79 2.77
CA GLY A 218 -6.99 -11.05 3.26
C GLY A 218 -8.28 -11.86 3.15
N GLY A 219 -9.44 -11.22 3.21
CA GLY A 219 -10.72 -11.93 3.34
C GLY A 219 -11.36 -12.41 2.05
N GLY A 220 -10.78 -12.09 0.90
CA GLY A 220 -11.21 -12.62 -0.39
C GLY A 220 -12.68 -12.31 -0.71
N THR A 221 -13.42 -13.32 -1.17
CA THR A 221 -14.83 -13.19 -1.59
C THR A 221 -15.82 -13.13 -0.43
N THR A 222 -15.47 -13.71 0.71
CA THR A 222 -16.37 -13.87 1.85
C THR A 222 -16.06 -12.89 2.98
N CYS A 223 -15.14 -11.95 2.75
CA CYS A 223 -14.70 -11.00 3.76
C CYS A 223 -14.22 -11.65 5.06
N GLY A 224 -13.61 -12.83 4.95
CA GLY A 224 -13.15 -13.60 6.10
C GLY A 224 -14.28 -14.24 6.93
N ASP A 225 -15.44 -14.50 6.32
CA ASP A 225 -16.55 -15.22 6.97
C ASP A 225 -16.06 -16.49 7.68
N GLY A 226 -16.54 -16.68 8.91
CA GLY A 226 -16.16 -17.80 9.77
C GLY A 226 -14.80 -17.68 10.48
N LEU A 227 -14.05 -16.59 10.29
CA LEU A 227 -12.79 -16.34 11.01
C LEU A 227 -12.97 -15.32 12.12
N ASP A 228 -12.27 -15.53 13.24
CA ASP A 228 -12.04 -14.46 14.20
C ASP A 228 -11.09 -13.41 13.59
N PHE A 229 -11.55 -12.15 13.57
CA PHE A 229 -10.82 -11.08 12.90
C PHE A 229 -9.47 -10.76 13.51
N TRP A 230 -9.35 -10.88 14.83
CA TRP A 230 -8.16 -10.44 15.55
C TRP A 230 -7.14 -11.56 15.77
N THR A 231 -7.57 -12.83 15.70
CA THR A 231 -6.70 -13.99 15.97
C THR A 231 -6.50 -14.91 14.77
N GLU A 232 -7.43 -14.97 13.82
CA GLU A 232 -7.40 -15.94 12.71
C GLU A 232 -7.27 -15.26 11.34
N TRP A 233 -8.01 -14.18 11.07
CA TRP A 233 -8.05 -13.54 9.75
C TRP A 233 -6.67 -13.14 9.23
N GLY A 234 -5.85 -12.51 10.07
CA GLY A 234 -4.50 -12.07 9.69
C GLY A 234 -3.53 -13.23 9.42
N GLN A 235 -3.88 -14.45 9.85
CA GLN A 235 -3.10 -15.68 9.71
C GLN A 235 -3.64 -16.63 8.64
N ALA A 236 -4.78 -16.31 8.03
CA ALA A 236 -5.34 -17.14 6.97
C ALA A 236 -4.43 -17.15 5.73
N THR A 237 -4.29 -18.31 5.12
CA THR A 237 -3.54 -18.53 3.88
C THR A 237 -4.49 -18.73 2.70
N ASP A 238 -3.99 -18.47 1.49
CA ASP A 238 -4.71 -18.77 0.26
C ASP A 238 -4.84 -20.30 0.09
N PRO A 239 -6.04 -20.85 -0.16
CA PRO A 239 -6.20 -22.26 -0.45
C PRO A 239 -5.34 -22.70 -1.66
N PRO A 240 -4.69 -23.88 -1.62
CA PRO A 240 -3.85 -24.36 -2.72
C PRO A 240 -4.59 -24.48 -4.07
N GLU A 241 -5.89 -24.75 -4.03
CA GLU A 241 -6.79 -24.92 -5.18
C GLU A 241 -7.42 -23.61 -5.68
N SER A 242 -7.14 -22.49 -5.03
CA SER A 242 -7.71 -21.18 -5.36
C SER A 242 -7.36 -20.80 -6.81
N SER A 243 -8.34 -20.86 -7.71
CA SER A 243 -8.16 -20.57 -9.15
C SER A 243 -8.50 -19.11 -9.50
N GLN A 244 -8.77 -18.29 -8.49
CA GLN A 244 -9.14 -16.89 -8.66
C GLN A 244 -8.62 -16.08 -7.48
N PHE A 245 -8.51 -14.77 -7.67
CA PHE A 245 -8.25 -13.82 -6.61
C PHE A 245 -9.05 -12.55 -6.85
N ASN A 246 -9.15 -11.71 -5.83
CA ASN A 246 -9.61 -10.34 -5.98
C ASN A 246 -8.58 -9.36 -5.45
N VAL A 247 -8.63 -8.14 -5.98
CA VAL A 247 -7.93 -6.98 -5.41
C VAL A 247 -8.99 -6.01 -4.92
N GLN A 248 -8.90 -5.63 -3.64
CA GLN A 248 -9.96 -4.87 -2.98
C GLN A 248 -9.43 -4.02 -1.82
N ASN A 249 -9.77 -2.74 -1.80
CA ASN A 249 -9.53 -1.81 -0.70
C ASN A 249 -10.62 -0.72 -0.68
N GLN A 250 -11.00 -0.17 0.48
CA GLN A 250 -12.09 0.81 0.62
C GLN A 250 -11.78 1.83 1.71
N SER A 251 -12.49 2.96 1.76
CA SER A 251 -12.25 3.99 2.80
C SER A 251 -12.99 3.73 4.10
N ASP A 252 -14.08 2.95 4.11
CA ASP A 252 -14.69 2.59 5.38
C ASP A 252 -13.82 1.56 6.10
N VAL A 253 -13.26 1.94 7.25
CA VAL A 253 -12.41 1.04 8.05
C VAL A 253 -13.21 -0.15 8.60
N ALA A 254 -14.54 -0.11 8.66
CA ALA A 254 -15.32 -1.29 9.05
C ALA A 254 -15.15 -2.49 8.10
N ASP A 255 -14.84 -2.22 6.84
CA ASP A 255 -14.85 -3.20 5.74
C ASP A 255 -13.47 -3.82 5.48
N TRP A 256 -12.48 -3.53 6.32
CA TRP A 256 -11.15 -4.13 6.19
C TRP A 256 -11.15 -5.66 6.14
N PRO A 257 -12.08 -6.41 6.77
CA PRO A 257 -12.15 -7.85 6.58
C PRO A 257 -12.37 -8.27 5.13
N CYS A 258 -12.91 -7.40 4.28
CA CYS A 258 -13.06 -7.62 2.84
C CYS A 258 -11.83 -7.24 2.01
N PHE A 259 -10.80 -6.63 2.60
CA PHE A 259 -9.65 -6.18 1.85
C PHE A 259 -8.84 -7.38 1.36
N ALA A 260 -8.28 -7.25 0.16
CA ALA A 260 -7.58 -8.33 -0.52
C ALA A 260 -6.40 -7.80 -1.32
N LYS A 261 -5.24 -8.42 -1.10
CA LYS A 261 -3.99 -8.19 -1.83
C LYS A 261 -3.64 -9.43 -2.62
N TYR A 262 -3.00 -9.23 -3.77
CA TYR A 262 -2.52 -10.33 -4.60
C TYR A 262 -1.01 -10.26 -4.76
N TYR A 263 -0.33 -11.39 -4.57
CA TYR A 263 1.12 -11.50 -4.68
C TYR A 263 1.48 -12.48 -5.79
N ALA A 264 2.51 -12.16 -6.59
CA ALA A 264 2.98 -13.03 -7.68
C ALA A 264 4.51 -13.02 -7.82
N ILE A 265 5.09 -14.16 -8.19
CA ILE A 265 6.50 -14.33 -8.53
C ILE A 265 6.63 -14.82 -9.97
N PHE A 266 7.31 -14.04 -10.81
CA PHE A 266 7.69 -14.44 -12.16
C PHE A 266 9.20 -14.75 -12.21
N PRO A 267 9.59 -15.99 -12.54
CA PRO A 267 11.00 -16.32 -12.74
C PRO A 267 11.51 -15.68 -14.04
N LEU A 268 12.61 -14.94 -13.97
CA LEU A 268 13.21 -14.26 -15.14
C LEU A 268 14.41 -15.02 -15.73
N ALA A 269 14.83 -16.12 -15.11
CA ALA A 269 16.05 -16.84 -15.47
C ALA A 269 16.04 -17.48 -16.88
N SER A 270 14.87 -17.64 -17.49
CA SER A 270 14.75 -18.12 -18.87
C SER A 270 14.99 -17.05 -19.93
N LEU A 271 15.10 -15.78 -19.53
CA LEU A 271 15.37 -14.67 -20.45
C LEU A 271 16.86 -14.67 -20.84
N PRO A 272 17.20 -14.33 -22.09
CA PRO A 272 18.60 -14.27 -22.52
C PRO A 272 19.37 -13.22 -21.71
N PRO A 273 20.61 -13.48 -21.28
CA PRO A 273 21.43 -12.51 -20.55
C PRO A 273 21.96 -11.40 -21.47
N GLY A 274 22.45 -10.31 -20.87
CA GLY A 274 23.15 -9.23 -21.58
C GLY A 274 22.26 -8.29 -22.41
N GLN A 275 20.94 -8.38 -22.25
CA GLN A 275 19.99 -7.45 -22.86
C GLN A 275 19.59 -6.36 -21.85
N VAL A 276 18.78 -5.40 -22.29
CA VAL A 276 18.09 -4.47 -21.40
C VAL A 276 16.60 -4.51 -21.69
N VAL A 277 15.79 -4.22 -20.67
CA VAL A 277 14.33 -4.15 -20.80
C VAL A 277 13.97 -2.92 -21.63
N VAL A 278 13.12 -3.12 -22.63
CA VAL A 278 12.51 -2.05 -23.43
C VAL A 278 11.14 -1.72 -22.85
N SER A 279 10.34 -2.74 -22.59
CA SER A 279 9.06 -2.63 -21.90
C SER A 279 8.70 -3.96 -21.24
N ALA A 280 7.85 -3.90 -20.22
CA ALA A 280 7.21 -5.08 -19.66
C ALA A 280 5.78 -4.79 -19.20
N GLN A 281 4.87 -5.71 -19.51
CA GLN A 281 3.45 -5.61 -19.21
C GLN A 281 2.99 -6.83 -18.42
N LEU A 282 2.34 -6.60 -17.28
CA LEU A 282 1.58 -7.61 -16.57
C LEU A 282 0.15 -7.61 -17.10
N ILE A 283 -0.31 -8.76 -17.59
CA ILE A 283 -1.69 -8.98 -18.05
C ILE A 283 -2.41 -9.89 -17.07
N LEU A 284 -3.56 -9.42 -16.60
CA LEU A 284 -4.50 -10.13 -15.73
C LEU A 284 -5.86 -10.22 -16.43
N HIS A 285 -6.58 -11.32 -16.29
CA HIS A 285 -7.92 -11.43 -16.88
C HIS A 285 -8.99 -11.25 -15.80
N GLN A 286 -9.73 -10.15 -15.90
CA GLN A 286 -10.85 -9.84 -15.03
C GLN A 286 -12.08 -10.62 -15.49
N PHE A 287 -12.79 -11.26 -14.56
CA PHE A 287 -14.02 -11.98 -14.88
C PHE A 287 -15.24 -11.51 -14.06
N GLY A 288 -15.05 -10.68 -13.03
CA GLY A 288 -16.14 -10.21 -12.19
C GLY A 288 -15.76 -9.08 -11.25
N ASN A 289 -16.73 -8.65 -10.44
CA ASN A 289 -16.62 -7.57 -9.46
C ASN A 289 -17.50 -7.89 -8.26
N SER A 290 -17.21 -7.28 -7.12
CA SER A 290 -18.16 -7.22 -6.00
C SER A 290 -19.32 -6.32 -6.40
N GLN A 291 -20.56 -6.76 -6.23
CA GLN A 291 -21.79 -5.98 -6.46
C GLN A 291 -21.76 -5.12 -7.76
N PRO A 292 -21.82 -5.75 -8.96
CA PRO A 292 -21.58 -5.08 -10.24
C PRO A 292 -22.41 -3.82 -10.53
N GLU A 293 -23.62 -3.73 -9.99
CA GLU A 293 -24.53 -2.59 -10.15
C GLU A 293 -24.06 -1.32 -9.42
N ASP A 294 -23.28 -1.47 -8.34
CA ASP A 294 -22.81 -0.38 -7.47
C ASP A 294 -21.28 -0.22 -7.51
N ALA A 295 -20.59 -1.07 -8.27
CA ALA A 295 -19.14 -1.07 -8.38
C ALA A 295 -18.65 0.14 -9.18
N GLU A 296 -17.56 0.74 -8.69
CA GLU A 296 -16.86 1.85 -9.36
C GLU A 296 -15.53 1.39 -9.98
N PRO A 297 -14.96 2.15 -10.93
CA PRO A 297 -13.59 1.91 -11.41
C PRO A 297 -12.58 1.91 -10.26
N SER A 298 -11.65 0.95 -10.30
CA SER A 298 -10.61 0.78 -9.29
C SER A 298 -9.24 1.13 -9.83
N LEU A 299 -8.45 1.90 -9.09
CA LEU A 299 -7.04 2.11 -9.42
C LEU A 299 -6.19 1.03 -8.74
N ILE A 300 -5.83 -0.01 -9.48
CA ILE A 300 -4.95 -1.08 -9.01
C ILE A 300 -3.50 -0.67 -9.25
N GLN A 301 -2.71 -0.69 -8.18
CA GLN A 301 -1.29 -0.38 -8.19
C GLN A 301 -0.47 -1.69 -8.13
N ALA A 302 0.69 -1.68 -8.79
CA ALA A 302 1.67 -2.75 -8.76
C ALA A 302 2.90 -2.30 -7.97
N PHE A 303 3.35 -3.16 -7.07
CA PHE A 303 4.48 -2.89 -6.18
C PHE A 303 5.54 -3.97 -6.37
N VAL A 304 6.82 -3.59 -6.31
CA VAL A 304 7.89 -4.56 -6.07
C VAL A 304 7.95 -4.85 -4.57
N VAL A 305 8.15 -6.13 -4.23
CA VAL A 305 8.44 -6.56 -2.85
C VAL A 305 9.82 -7.22 -2.79
N GLY A 306 10.57 -6.97 -1.71
CA GLY A 306 11.97 -7.37 -1.62
C GLY A 306 12.15 -8.80 -1.10
N GLU A 307 11.38 -9.15 -0.08
CA GLU A 307 11.49 -10.39 0.67
C GLU A 307 11.04 -11.59 -0.17
N ALA A 308 11.74 -12.72 0.00
CA ALA A 308 11.29 -13.98 -0.55
C ALA A 308 10.08 -14.51 0.23
N TRP A 309 9.14 -15.13 -0.46
CA TRP A 309 7.94 -15.70 0.14
C TRP A 309 7.50 -16.95 -0.63
N GLN A 310 6.58 -17.72 -0.06
CA GLN A 310 6.01 -18.93 -0.66
C GLN A 310 4.49 -18.90 -0.54
N ALA A 311 3.79 -19.23 -1.63
CA ALA A 311 2.34 -19.10 -1.73
C ALA A 311 1.57 -19.78 -0.58
N GLY A 312 1.91 -21.02 -0.24
CA GLY A 312 1.19 -21.81 0.77
C GLY A 312 1.42 -21.40 2.23
N ALA A 313 2.32 -20.45 2.48
CA ALA A 313 2.62 -19.94 3.82
C ALA A 313 2.35 -18.42 3.95
N LEU A 314 1.94 -17.77 2.86
CA LEU A 314 1.71 -16.33 2.84
C LEU A 314 0.39 -16.00 3.55
N THR A 315 0.44 -15.07 4.48
CA THR A 315 -0.71 -14.54 5.24
C THR A 315 -0.69 -13.02 5.19
N TRP A 316 -1.78 -12.36 5.59
CA TRP A 316 -1.79 -10.90 5.69
C TRP A 316 -0.68 -10.36 6.62
N ASN A 317 -0.44 -11.05 7.74
CA ASN A 317 0.50 -10.61 8.78
C ASN A 317 1.98 -10.88 8.44
N ASN A 318 2.27 -11.82 7.54
CA ASN A 318 3.65 -12.13 7.14
C ASN A 318 3.98 -11.71 5.69
N ALA A 319 3.01 -11.18 4.95
CA ALA A 319 3.22 -10.80 3.58
C ALA A 319 4.27 -9.67 3.47
N PRO A 320 5.21 -9.76 2.51
CA PRO A 320 6.20 -8.73 2.28
C PRO A 320 5.59 -7.33 2.09
N LEU A 321 6.28 -6.32 2.61
CA LEU A 321 5.86 -4.93 2.46
C LEU A 321 6.19 -4.43 1.05
N ALA A 322 5.43 -3.43 0.61
CA ALA A 322 5.75 -2.70 -0.62
C ALA A 322 7.11 -2.00 -0.47
N ARG A 323 8.05 -2.32 -1.36
CA ARG A 323 9.33 -1.60 -1.47
C ARG A 323 9.18 -0.35 -2.32
N GLU A 324 8.43 -0.46 -3.42
CA GLU A 324 8.20 0.63 -4.36
C GLU A 324 6.95 0.39 -5.19
N ASN A 325 6.15 1.44 -5.39
CA ASN A 325 5.10 1.46 -6.41
C ASN A 325 5.73 1.69 -7.78
N ILE A 326 5.53 0.75 -8.71
CA ILE A 326 6.17 0.76 -10.03
C ILE A 326 5.20 1.03 -11.17
N GLY A 327 3.89 1.07 -10.90
CA GLY A 327 2.88 1.22 -11.94
C GLY A 327 1.46 1.09 -11.41
N ALA A 328 0.49 1.53 -12.21
CA ALA A 328 -0.92 1.42 -11.86
C ALA A 328 -1.78 1.38 -13.13
N GLY A 329 -3.02 0.93 -12.98
CA GLY A 329 -4.00 0.92 -14.05
C GLY A 329 -5.42 0.95 -13.51
N TRP A 330 -6.28 1.69 -14.21
CA TRP A 330 -7.71 1.71 -13.94
C TRP A 330 -8.36 0.42 -14.45
N VAL A 331 -9.18 -0.18 -13.60
CA VAL A 331 -9.96 -1.38 -13.91
C VAL A 331 -11.42 -1.06 -13.74
N ASP A 332 -12.13 -0.98 -14.86
CA ASP A 332 -13.57 -0.72 -14.86
C ASP A 332 -14.36 -1.93 -14.32
N PRO A 333 -15.52 -1.70 -13.72
CA PRO A 333 -16.49 -2.75 -13.47
C PRO A 333 -16.90 -3.46 -14.76
N LEU A 334 -17.30 -4.72 -14.61
CA LEU A 334 -17.94 -5.53 -15.63
C LEU A 334 -19.42 -5.66 -15.23
N PRO A 335 -20.36 -5.18 -16.05
CA PRO A 335 -21.79 -5.17 -15.70
C PRO A 335 -22.40 -6.57 -15.66
N ALA A 336 -21.75 -7.55 -16.29
CA ALA A 336 -22.10 -8.96 -16.25
C ALA A 336 -20.85 -9.82 -16.49
N PHE A 337 -20.93 -11.12 -16.22
CA PHE A 337 -19.87 -12.06 -16.54
C PHE A 337 -19.58 -12.06 -18.05
N PRO A 338 -18.34 -11.75 -18.50
CA PRO A 338 -18.02 -11.57 -19.92
C PRO A 338 -17.78 -12.90 -20.66
N GLY A 339 -17.86 -14.04 -19.97
CA GLY A 339 -17.34 -15.31 -20.48
C GLY A 339 -15.85 -15.46 -20.26
N TRP A 340 -15.35 -16.70 -20.38
CA TRP A 340 -13.91 -16.98 -20.34
C TRP A 340 -13.24 -16.60 -21.67
N PRO A 341 -11.99 -16.10 -21.67
CA PRO A 341 -11.04 -16.04 -20.54
C PRO A 341 -11.25 -14.88 -19.57
N GLY A 342 -12.23 -14.00 -19.80
CA GLY A 342 -12.38 -12.72 -19.11
C GLY A 342 -11.84 -11.55 -19.94
N VAL A 343 -11.91 -10.34 -19.39
CA VAL A 343 -11.39 -9.11 -20.02
C VAL A 343 -9.94 -8.89 -19.60
N PRO A 344 -8.97 -8.80 -20.53
CA PRO A 344 -7.58 -8.54 -20.18
C PRO A 344 -7.40 -7.11 -19.66
N ARG A 345 -6.68 -6.98 -18.55
CA ARG A 345 -6.25 -5.73 -17.93
C ARG A 345 -4.73 -5.72 -17.87
N THR A 346 -4.14 -4.57 -18.22
CA THR A 346 -2.70 -4.44 -18.39
C THR A 346 -2.14 -3.40 -17.42
N LEU A 347 -1.05 -3.76 -16.75
CA LEU A 347 -0.25 -2.86 -15.92
C LEU A 347 1.17 -2.79 -16.48
N ASP A 348 1.71 -1.58 -16.62
CA ASP A 348 3.13 -1.39 -16.93
C ASP A 348 3.94 -1.73 -15.67
N VAL A 349 4.86 -2.69 -15.82
CA VAL A 349 5.78 -3.14 -14.76
C VAL A 349 7.24 -3.07 -15.23
N SER A 350 7.52 -2.28 -16.26
CA SER A 350 8.83 -2.18 -16.91
C SER A 350 9.94 -1.86 -15.92
N ALA A 351 9.72 -0.90 -15.00
CA ALA A 351 10.69 -0.53 -13.98
C ALA A 351 11.03 -1.70 -13.03
N GLY A 352 10.02 -2.45 -12.60
CA GLY A 352 10.20 -3.62 -11.73
C GLY A 352 10.95 -4.75 -12.43
N VAL A 353 10.59 -5.04 -13.68
CA VAL A 353 11.26 -6.08 -14.49
C VAL A 353 12.70 -5.70 -14.79
N ALA A 354 12.95 -4.44 -15.19
CA ALA A 354 14.30 -3.95 -15.46
C ALA A 354 15.23 -4.15 -14.26
N ARG A 355 14.74 -3.86 -13.05
CA ARG A 355 15.49 -4.05 -11.82
C ARG A 355 15.75 -5.52 -11.51
N ALA A 356 14.69 -6.32 -11.45
CA ALA A 356 14.82 -7.74 -11.12
C ALA A 356 15.71 -8.48 -12.13
N TYR A 357 15.56 -8.17 -13.43
CA TYR A 357 16.39 -8.73 -14.49
C TYR A 357 17.86 -8.32 -14.36
N ALA A 358 18.16 -7.05 -14.08
CA ALA A 358 19.52 -6.59 -13.85
C ALA A 358 20.18 -7.22 -12.60
N GLU A 359 19.39 -7.49 -11.56
CA GLU A 359 19.83 -8.17 -10.34
C GLU A 359 19.94 -9.70 -10.49
N GLY A 360 19.47 -10.28 -11.62
CA GLY A 360 19.39 -11.72 -11.80
C GLY A 360 18.39 -12.41 -10.86
N SER A 361 17.40 -11.66 -10.36
CA SER A 361 16.40 -12.11 -9.40
C SER A 361 15.04 -12.34 -10.08
N PRO A 362 14.14 -13.15 -9.49
CA PRO A 362 12.76 -13.21 -9.97
C PRO A 362 12.04 -11.88 -9.71
N LEU A 363 11.10 -11.52 -10.58
CA LEU A 363 10.20 -10.40 -10.30
C LEU A 363 9.20 -10.83 -9.22
N ARG A 364 9.17 -10.12 -8.09
CA ARG A 364 8.19 -10.32 -7.02
C ARG A 364 7.28 -9.10 -6.94
N LEU A 365 5.99 -9.33 -7.10
CA LEU A 365 4.97 -8.29 -7.12
C LEU A 365 3.99 -8.45 -5.97
N ALA A 366 3.47 -7.32 -5.51
CA ALA A 366 2.18 -7.22 -4.84
C ALA A 366 1.26 -6.30 -5.66
N LEU A 367 -0.03 -6.58 -5.67
CA LEU A 367 -1.07 -5.74 -6.26
C LEU A 367 -2.06 -5.36 -5.17
N TYR A 368 -2.40 -4.08 -5.13
CA TYR A 368 -3.40 -3.56 -4.21
C TYR A 368 -4.08 -2.32 -4.78
N SER A 369 -5.33 -2.06 -4.38
CA SER A 369 -6.06 -0.89 -4.85
C SER A 369 -6.06 0.22 -3.81
N ALA A 370 -6.23 1.46 -4.26
CA ALA A 370 -6.30 2.64 -3.41
C ALA A 370 -7.71 3.28 -3.45
N ASP A 371 -8.73 2.44 -3.56
CA ASP A 371 -10.10 2.88 -3.78
C ASP A 371 -10.73 3.38 -2.47
N SER A 372 -11.73 4.25 -2.60
CA SER A 372 -12.54 4.71 -1.48
C SER A 372 -13.94 4.12 -1.45
N ALA A 373 -14.52 3.84 -2.61
CA ALA A 373 -15.89 3.36 -2.75
C ALA A 373 -16.05 1.94 -2.18
N TYR A 374 -17.24 1.63 -1.66
CA TYR A 374 -17.66 0.26 -1.41
C TYR A 374 -17.66 -0.54 -2.71
N HIS A 375 -17.73 -1.87 -2.60
CA HIS A 375 -17.82 -2.78 -3.74
C HIS A 375 -16.63 -2.66 -4.73
N SER A 376 -15.47 -2.22 -4.23
CA SER A 376 -14.27 -2.02 -5.04
C SER A 376 -13.62 -3.31 -5.55
N GLY A 377 -14.02 -4.49 -5.04
CA GLY A 377 -13.43 -5.77 -5.40
C GLY A 377 -13.47 -6.06 -6.89
N LYS A 378 -12.29 -6.26 -7.49
CA LYS A 378 -12.12 -6.70 -8.89
C LYS A 378 -11.57 -8.12 -8.91
N TYR A 379 -12.24 -9.03 -9.63
CA TYR A 379 -11.95 -10.47 -9.60
C TYR A 379 -11.19 -10.91 -10.85
N PHE A 380 -10.11 -11.65 -10.64
CA PHE A 380 -9.16 -12.07 -11.66
C PHE A 380 -8.81 -13.55 -11.57
N VAL A 381 -8.38 -14.09 -12.70
CA VAL A 381 -7.94 -15.48 -12.82
C VAL A 381 -6.52 -15.66 -12.25
N SER A 382 -6.32 -16.65 -11.37
CA SER A 382 -5.01 -16.99 -10.78
C SER A 382 -4.17 -17.87 -11.71
N SER A 383 -2.85 -17.91 -11.49
CA SER A 383 -1.92 -18.84 -12.14
C SER A 383 -2.30 -20.32 -11.91
N LYS A 384 -2.96 -20.63 -10.78
CA LYS A 384 -3.42 -21.97 -10.39
C LYS A 384 -4.60 -22.49 -11.21
N THR A 385 -5.21 -21.65 -12.05
CA THR A 385 -6.36 -22.03 -12.90
C THR A 385 -6.03 -23.21 -13.80
N GLY A 386 -6.96 -24.15 -13.95
CA GLY A 386 -6.79 -25.34 -14.80
C GLY A 386 -6.56 -25.02 -16.29
N ASP A 387 -6.05 -26.00 -17.04
CA ASP A 387 -5.63 -25.82 -18.43
C ASP A 387 -6.75 -25.39 -19.38
N TRP A 388 -8.01 -25.67 -19.02
CA TRP A 388 -9.20 -25.23 -19.74
C TRP A 388 -9.27 -23.70 -19.90
N ASN A 389 -8.60 -22.93 -19.03
CA ASN A 389 -8.46 -21.48 -19.12
C ASN A 389 -7.01 -21.01 -18.90
N ALA A 390 -6.03 -21.80 -19.33
CA ALA A 390 -4.61 -21.45 -19.21
C ALA A 390 -4.28 -20.08 -19.83
N VAL A 391 -5.04 -19.65 -20.85
CA VAL A 391 -4.83 -18.35 -21.52
C VAL A 391 -5.04 -17.16 -20.58
N ALA A 392 -5.91 -17.31 -19.57
CA ALA A 392 -6.26 -16.25 -18.64
C ALA A 392 -5.27 -16.08 -17.48
N ARG A 393 -4.36 -17.04 -17.27
CA ARG A 393 -3.38 -17.01 -16.18
C ARG A 393 -2.55 -15.71 -16.23
N PRO A 394 -2.15 -15.14 -15.08
CA PRO A 394 -1.29 -13.96 -15.00
C PRO A 394 -0.07 -14.12 -15.92
N THR A 395 0.19 -13.10 -16.73
CA THR A 395 1.18 -13.17 -17.82
C THR A 395 2.07 -11.95 -17.80
N LEU A 396 3.38 -12.17 -17.92
CA LEU A 396 4.34 -11.10 -18.11
C LEU A 396 4.82 -11.12 -19.58
N ILE A 397 4.53 -10.07 -20.33
CA ILE A 397 5.06 -9.84 -21.67
C ILE A 397 6.23 -8.87 -21.56
N ILE A 398 7.42 -9.27 -22.01
CA ILE A 398 8.65 -8.49 -21.86
C ILE A 398 9.30 -8.31 -23.23
N THR A 399 9.55 -7.08 -23.62
CA THR A 399 10.43 -6.79 -24.76
C THR A 399 11.83 -6.49 -24.25
N LEU A 400 12.81 -7.25 -24.71
CA LEU A 400 14.23 -7.02 -24.45
C LEU A 400 14.92 -6.54 -25.73
N GLY A 401 16.00 -5.79 -25.59
CA GLY A 401 16.85 -5.38 -26.71
C GLY A 401 18.33 -5.39 -26.35
N THR A 402 19.18 -5.49 -27.38
CA THR A 402 20.62 -5.32 -27.22
C THR A 402 20.92 -3.85 -26.91
N PRO A 403 21.60 -3.52 -25.80
CA PRO A 403 21.96 -2.14 -25.49
C PRO A 403 22.89 -1.58 -26.57
N VAL A 404 22.64 -0.35 -27.01
CA VAL A 404 23.57 0.38 -27.86
C VAL A 404 24.75 0.83 -26.98
N ALA A 405 25.99 0.53 -27.39
CA ALA A 405 27.16 1.02 -26.68
C ALA A 405 27.15 2.56 -26.63
N PRO A 406 27.56 3.18 -25.50
CA PRO A 406 27.55 4.63 -25.35
C PRO A 406 28.40 5.38 -26.37
#